data_AF-A0AAV6D2L2-F1
#
_entry.id   AF-A0AAV6D2L2-F1
#
_cell.length_a   1.000
_cell.length_b   1.000
_cell.length_c   1.000
_cell.angle_alpha   90.00
_cell.angle_beta   90.00
_cell.angle_gamma   90.00
#
_symmetry.space_group_name_H-M   'P 1'
#
loop_
_entity.id
_entity.type
_entity.pdbx_description
1 polymer ?
#
loop_
_entity_poly.entity_id
_entity_poly.type
_entity_poly.pdbx_seq_one_letter_code
_entity_poly.pdbx_strand_id
1 'polypeptide(L)'
;MLASGRSAGSIAATTVSLHGNAGWSALGSVSGAVPAAPEQRELLALPVAVGGYNAVRLGTDEQPVVIAVIAGQVEPILLGLDVGRLISGAVYAGNDQVNLGLGELAGKFVAMPAFDLIDQSGNRFDNKTIAGKDVVVAAFNTTCHQTCPLYTALFAQLQRQKLPPSVQLVEVTTNSATDTPSVLATYARSIGASWTFATGSSDVLTAFWKPFDVALASGDTHVSTLALLDRHGYIRLVYRGVPGVGHDIAPALVTTLSVEGLHELASGGDGWGTPQVLQSLLTISGPELPPAAASGAAPAFTLASTDGRRVSLSGLLGRPLVINFWATYCAPCRAEMPMLQSKVGGQSTAQLVLVNEGDSASTAIAFLSSLGVHQPALLDSDLAVGRAYGAVGLPITVFVRPDGSIDARQIGQLDERALVAELSKLSGQ
;
A
#
# COMPACT_ATOMS: atom_id res chain seq x y z
N MET A 1 21.76 0.50 -7.30
CA MET A 1 21.21 1.82 -6.94
C MET A 1 20.71 2.53 -8.19
N LEU A 2 19.45 2.92 -8.16
CA LEU A 2 18.74 3.62 -9.21
C LEU A 2 18.37 5.02 -8.71
N ALA A 3 18.36 6.01 -9.60
CA ALA A 3 17.87 7.35 -9.30
C ALA A 3 16.91 7.87 -10.36
N SER A 4 15.95 8.66 -9.90
CA SER A 4 14.98 9.38 -10.72
C SER A 4 14.65 10.71 -10.05
N GLY A 5 14.53 11.77 -10.84
CA GLY A 5 14.21 13.11 -10.34
C GLY A 5 12.74 13.46 -10.54
N ARG A 6 12.18 14.35 -9.71
CA ARG A 6 10.87 14.99 -10.01
C ARG A 6 10.86 15.72 -11.35
N SER A 7 12.01 16.24 -11.72
CA SER A 7 12.31 16.84 -13.02
C SER A 7 13.73 16.41 -13.45
N ALA A 8 14.05 16.57 -14.73
CA ALA A 8 15.38 16.26 -15.23
C ALA A 8 16.41 17.17 -14.55
N GLY A 9 17.48 16.58 -14.04
CA GLY A 9 18.48 17.27 -13.25
C GLY A 9 19.84 16.60 -13.32
N SER A 10 20.70 16.89 -12.34
CA SER A 10 22.00 16.24 -12.22
C SER A 10 22.42 16.12 -10.76
N ILE A 11 23.25 15.11 -10.48
CA ILE A 11 23.92 14.94 -9.20
C ILE A 11 25.37 15.41 -9.39
N ALA A 12 25.83 16.31 -8.53
CA ALA A 12 27.24 16.65 -8.43
C ALA A 12 28.04 15.42 -7.96
N ALA A 13 29.36 15.38 -8.16
CA ALA A 13 30.19 14.29 -7.65
C ALA A 13 30.01 14.13 -6.14
N THR A 14 29.31 13.06 -5.75
CA THR A 14 28.79 12.89 -4.40
C THR A 14 29.01 11.48 -3.92
N THR A 15 29.50 11.32 -2.70
CA THR A 15 29.72 10.01 -2.08
C THR A 15 28.39 9.41 -1.63
N VAL A 16 28.22 8.12 -1.90
CA VAL A 16 27.11 7.30 -1.42
C VAL A 16 27.63 6.41 -0.29
N SER A 17 26.92 6.37 0.82
CA SER A 17 27.26 5.52 1.97
C SER A 17 26.04 4.79 2.52
N LEU A 18 26.26 3.63 3.14
CA LEU A 18 25.26 2.90 3.93
C LEU A 18 25.66 2.87 5.40
N HIS A 19 24.68 2.91 6.29
CA HIS A 19 24.89 2.75 7.72
C HIS A 19 24.51 1.33 8.13
N GLY A 20 25.47 0.58 8.68
CA GLY A 20 25.25 -0.75 9.23
C GLY A 20 25.85 -0.88 10.62
N ASN A 21 26.05 -2.12 11.09
CA ASN A 21 26.58 -2.39 12.44
C ASN A 21 27.97 -1.79 12.70
N ALA A 22 28.79 -1.62 11.67
CA ALA A 22 30.11 -1.00 11.76
C ALA A 22 30.08 0.53 11.57
N GLY A 23 28.89 1.14 11.52
CA GLY A 23 28.70 2.56 11.21
C GLY A 23 28.62 2.82 9.71
N TRP A 24 28.98 4.04 9.31
CA TRP A 24 28.91 4.48 7.91
C TRP A 24 30.03 3.88 7.06
N SER A 25 29.63 3.17 6.01
CA SER A 25 30.53 2.60 5.00
C SER A 25 30.28 3.28 3.66
N ALA A 26 31.31 3.93 3.11
CA ALA A 26 31.24 4.51 1.77
C ALA A 26 31.20 3.40 0.72
N LEU A 27 30.23 3.46 -0.18
CA LEU A 27 30.09 2.53 -1.30
C LEU A 27 30.84 3.02 -2.54
N GLY A 28 30.86 4.32 -2.77
CA GLY A 28 31.49 4.93 -3.96
C GLY A 28 31.00 6.36 -4.19
N SER A 29 31.32 6.93 -5.35
CA SER A 29 30.87 8.26 -5.75
C SER A 29 30.03 8.22 -7.02
N VAL A 30 28.96 9.01 -7.06
CA VAL A 30 28.03 9.13 -8.19
C VAL A 30 28.03 10.55 -8.73
N SER A 31 27.80 10.71 -10.03
CA SER A 31 27.65 12.03 -10.67
C SER A 31 26.91 11.96 -12.01
N GLY A 32 26.47 13.11 -12.51
CA GLY A 32 25.94 13.29 -13.86
C GLY A 32 24.42 13.41 -13.91
N ALA A 33 23.87 13.32 -15.13
CA ALA A 33 22.45 13.55 -15.37
C ALA A 33 21.55 12.56 -14.64
N VAL A 34 20.44 13.04 -14.09
CA VAL A 34 19.35 12.24 -13.55
C VAL A 34 18.12 12.57 -14.38
N PRO A 35 17.48 11.57 -15.02
CA PRO A 35 16.31 11.84 -15.83
C PRO A 35 15.11 12.17 -14.95
N ALA A 36 14.10 12.81 -15.55
CA ALA A 36 12.82 12.98 -14.89
C ALA A 36 12.12 11.61 -14.78
N ALA A 37 11.41 11.38 -13.69
CA ALA A 37 10.37 10.35 -13.60
C ALA A 37 9.49 10.37 -14.87
N PRO A 38 9.21 9.23 -15.53
CA PRO A 38 9.37 7.84 -15.07
C PRO A 38 10.70 7.16 -15.42
N GLU A 39 11.62 7.87 -16.08
CA GLU A 39 12.91 7.31 -16.47
C GLU A 39 13.81 7.16 -15.24
N GLN A 40 14.66 6.15 -15.27
CA GLN A 40 15.61 5.85 -14.21
C GLN A 40 16.99 5.73 -14.77
N ARG A 41 17.97 6.11 -13.96
CA ARG A 41 19.38 5.89 -14.24
C ARG A 41 19.97 4.99 -13.17
N GLU A 42 20.68 3.97 -13.60
CA GLU A 42 21.59 3.25 -12.72
C GLU A 42 22.74 4.16 -12.31
N LEU A 43 22.84 4.42 -11.01
CA LEU A 43 23.92 5.22 -10.44
C LEU A 43 25.12 4.34 -10.09
N LEU A 44 24.85 3.18 -9.49
CA LEU A 44 25.86 2.32 -8.87
C LEU A 44 25.34 0.88 -8.81
N ALA A 45 26.16 -0.08 -9.28
CA ALA A 45 25.95 -1.51 -9.09
C ALA A 45 27.28 -2.10 -8.59
N LEU A 46 27.35 -2.42 -7.29
CA LEU A 46 28.58 -2.88 -6.64
C LEU A 46 28.26 -4.00 -5.64
N PRO A 47 29.22 -4.91 -5.37
CA PRO A 47 29.12 -5.86 -4.28
C PRO A 47 29.13 -5.12 -2.93
N VAL A 48 28.20 -5.48 -2.06
CA VAL A 48 28.08 -4.97 -0.68
C VAL A 48 28.20 -6.14 0.28
N ALA A 49 28.76 -5.92 1.47
CA ALA A 49 28.87 -6.96 2.48
C ALA A 49 27.48 -7.45 2.90
N VAL A 50 27.36 -8.77 3.12
CA VAL A 50 26.14 -9.38 3.65
C VAL A 50 25.85 -8.82 5.04
N GLY A 51 24.61 -8.40 5.28
CA GLY A 51 24.21 -7.80 6.55
C GLY A 51 23.01 -6.87 6.45
N GLY A 52 22.61 -6.35 7.62
CA GLY A 52 21.55 -5.35 7.74
C GLY A 52 22.12 -3.93 7.72
N TYR A 53 21.45 -3.06 7.00
CA TYR A 53 21.71 -1.62 6.98
C TYR A 53 20.42 -0.87 7.29
N ASN A 54 20.53 0.30 7.92
CA ASN A 54 19.38 1.06 8.41
C ASN A 54 19.34 2.53 7.92
N ALA A 55 20.32 2.97 7.13
CA ALA A 55 20.27 4.26 6.46
C ALA A 55 21.13 4.30 5.20
N VAL A 56 20.78 5.21 4.28
CA VAL A 56 21.59 5.63 3.14
C VAL A 56 21.97 7.09 3.29
N ARG A 57 23.12 7.46 2.74
CA ARG A 57 23.58 8.83 2.65
C ARG A 57 24.03 9.15 1.24
N LEU A 58 23.53 10.25 0.68
CA LEU A 58 24.01 10.85 -0.56
C LEU A 58 24.65 12.21 -0.20
N GLY A 59 25.97 12.24 -0.08
CA GLY A 59 26.71 13.43 0.34
C GLY A 59 26.44 13.74 1.81
N THR A 60 25.73 14.83 2.06
CA THR A 60 25.27 15.22 3.41
C THR A 60 23.84 14.80 3.71
N ASP A 61 23.09 14.36 2.69
CA ASP A 61 21.69 14.04 2.86
C ASP A 61 21.58 12.60 3.36
N GLU A 62 21.05 12.42 4.57
CA GLU A 62 20.87 11.13 5.22
C GLU A 62 19.40 10.75 5.25
N GLN A 63 19.08 9.50 4.94
CA GLN A 63 17.72 8.99 4.95
C GLN A 63 17.67 7.61 5.60
N PRO A 64 16.77 7.38 6.57
CA PRO A 64 16.56 6.07 7.16
C PRO A 64 15.94 5.13 6.12
N VAL A 65 16.46 3.90 6.03
CA VAL A 65 15.94 2.85 5.16
C VAL A 65 16.45 1.49 5.65
N VAL A 66 15.58 0.49 5.73
CA VAL A 66 15.99 -0.88 6.10
C VAL A 66 16.42 -1.63 4.85
N ILE A 67 17.63 -2.18 4.85
CA ILE A 67 18.21 -2.92 3.72
C ILE A 67 18.76 -4.24 4.24
N ALA A 68 18.41 -5.34 3.60
CA ALA A 68 18.96 -6.66 3.90
C ALA A 68 19.80 -7.14 2.71
N VAL A 69 21.13 -7.14 2.86
CA VAL A 69 22.01 -7.66 1.82
C VAL A 69 22.24 -9.15 2.06
N ILE A 70 21.77 -9.98 1.13
CA ILE A 70 21.86 -11.44 1.18
C ILE A 70 22.81 -11.94 0.08
N ALA A 71 23.64 -12.94 0.40
CA ALA A 71 24.58 -13.50 -0.55
C ALA A 71 23.89 -14.02 -1.82
N GLY A 72 24.35 -13.55 -2.99
CA GLY A 72 23.83 -13.98 -4.28
C GLY A 72 22.50 -13.33 -4.70
N GLN A 73 21.99 -12.35 -3.93
CA GLN A 73 20.82 -11.57 -4.31
C GLN A 73 21.21 -10.16 -4.72
N VAL A 74 20.49 -9.61 -5.71
CA VAL A 74 20.59 -8.20 -6.09
C VAL A 74 19.53 -7.44 -5.31
N GLU A 75 19.97 -6.53 -4.45
CA GLU A 75 19.11 -5.69 -3.65
C GLU A 75 19.03 -4.30 -4.29
N PRO A 76 17.92 -3.93 -4.95
CA PRO A 76 17.80 -2.61 -5.55
C PRO A 76 17.55 -1.57 -4.44
N ILE A 77 18.14 -0.40 -4.62
CA ILE A 77 17.85 0.78 -3.80
C ILE A 77 17.52 1.90 -4.76
N LEU A 78 16.39 2.56 -4.57
CA LEU A 78 15.90 3.65 -5.41
C LEU A 78 15.86 4.93 -4.59
N LEU A 79 16.54 5.95 -5.13
CA LEU A 79 16.68 7.27 -4.53
C LEU A 79 15.82 8.29 -5.29
N GLY A 80 14.83 8.87 -4.61
CA GLY A 80 14.04 9.99 -5.11
C GLY A 80 14.77 11.31 -4.92
N LEU A 81 14.93 12.07 -6.00
CA LEU A 81 15.73 13.30 -5.99
C LEU A 81 14.94 14.54 -6.37
N ASP A 82 15.25 15.66 -5.71
CA ASP A 82 14.82 17.00 -6.10
C ASP A 82 16.04 17.93 -6.16
N VAL A 83 16.26 18.54 -7.33
CA VAL A 83 17.43 19.39 -7.63
C VAL A 83 18.77 18.76 -7.19
N GLY A 84 18.92 17.45 -7.40
CA GLY A 84 20.14 16.70 -7.09
C GLY A 84 20.33 16.31 -5.61
N ARG A 85 19.34 16.56 -4.75
CA ARG A 85 19.34 16.18 -3.32
C ARG A 85 18.32 15.09 -3.03
N LEU A 86 18.54 14.33 -1.96
CA LEU A 86 17.56 13.33 -1.52
C LEU A 86 16.30 14.03 -1.02
N ILE A 87 15.15 13.58 -1.51
CA ILE A 87 13.86 13.95 -0.94
C ILE A 87 13.70 13.17 0.37
N SER A 88 13.38 13.87 1.45
CA SER A 88 13.16 13.24 2.75
C SER A 88 12.05 12.20 2.67
N GLY A 89 12.33 10.97 3.08
CA GLY A 89 11.41 9.83 3.04
C GLY A 89 11.32 9.10 1.69
N ALA A 90 11.95 9.61 0.62
CA ALA A 90 11.87 9.01 -0.72
C ALA A 90 13.06 8.08 -1.03
N VAL A 91 13.35 7.17 -0.10
CA VAL A 91 14.38 6.13 -0.27
C VAL A 91 13.74 4.77 -0.05
N TYR A 92 13.91 3.89 -1.03
CA TYR A 92 13.28 2.58 -1.07
C TYR A 92 14.34 1.52 -1.30
N ALA A 93 14.31 0.43 -0.53
CA ALA A 93 15.25 -0.67 -0.66
C ALA A 93 14.54 -2.02 -0.73
N GLY A 94 15.05 -2.90 -1.59
CA GLY A 94 14.49 -4.22 -1.83
C GLY A 94 13.55 -4.25 -3.02
N ASN A 95 13.48 -5.42 -3.66
CA ASN A 95 12.65 -5.63 -4.85
C ASN A 95 11.20 -5.20 -4.58
N ASP A 96 10.67 -5.42 -3.38
CA ASP A 96 9.27 -5.11 -3.08
C ASP A 96 9.03 -3.64 -2.74
N GLN A 97 10.01 -2.87 -2.26
CA GLN A 97 9.81 -1.41 -2.05
C GLN A 97 10.16 -0.62 -3.32
N VAL A 98 11.12 -1.13 -4.09
CA VAL A 98 11.51 -0.57 -5.38
C VAL A 98 10.48 -0.90 -6.45
N ASN A 99 9.93 -2.12 -6.46
CA ASN A 99 8.89 -2.56 -7.39
C ASN A 99 7.47 -2.52 -6.78
N LEU A 100 7.34 -2.19 -5.50
CA LEU A 100 6.08 -2.14 -4.74
C LEU A 100 5.28 -3.45 -4.67
N GLY A 101 5.81 -4.59 -5.09
CA GLY A 101 5.05 -5.84 -5.18
C GLY A 101 3.84 -5.76 -6.14
N LEU A 102 3.77 -4.69 -6.95
CA LEU A 102 2.59 -4.31 -7.71
C LEU A 102 2.96 -4.31 -9.20
N GLY A 103 2.47 -5.33 -9.89
CA GLY A 103 2.37 -5.31 -11.34
C GLY A 103 1.58 -4.10 -11.83
N GLU A 104 1.84 -3.76 -13.10
CA GLU A 104 1.48 -2.57 -13.90
C GLU A 104 2.35 -1.31 -13.77
N LEU A 105 2.97 -1.01 -12.63
CA LEU A 105 3.89 0.16 -12.55
C LEU A 105 5.38 -0.18 -12.49
N ALA A 106 5.81 -1.45 -12.45
CA ALA A 106 7.20 -1.88 -12.69
C ALA A 106 8.29 -0.96 -12.09
N GLY A 107 8.12 -0.54 -10.83
CA GLY A 107 9.04 0.37 -10.13
C GLY A 107 9.16 1.79 -10.68
N LYS A 108 8.28 2.23 -11.58
CA LYS A 108 8.27 3.57 -12.18
C LYS A 108 7.56 4.56 -11.27
N PHE A 109 8.32 5.54 -10.79
CA PHE A 109 7.77 6.73 -10.15
C PHE A 109 7.16 7.59 -11.25
N VAL A 110 5.87 7.89 -11.20
CA VAL A 110 5.27 8.89 -12.09
C VAL A 110 4.98 10.11 -11.25
N ALA A 111 5.75 11.17 -11.41
CA ALA A 111 5.51 12.42 -10.69
C ALA A 111 4.13 12.96 -11.09
N MET A 112 3.33 13.36 -10.09
CA MET A 112 2.09 14.06 -10.37
C MET A 112 2.42 15.40 -11.03
N PRO A 113 1.92 15.69 -12.24
CA PRO A 113 2.16 16.97 -12.89
C PRO A 113 1.67 18.15 -12.06
N ALA A 114 2.17 19.34 -12.37
CA ALA A 114 1.60 20.55 -11.81
C ALA A 114 0.12 20.67 -12.20
N PHE A 115 -0.76 20.90 -11.24
CA PHE A 115 -2.19 21.12 -11.47
C PHE A 115 -2.69 22.32 -10.64
N ASP A 116 -3.78 22.91 -11.11
CA ASP A 116 -4.39 24.08 -10.49
C ASP A 116 -5.92 23.98 -10.56
N LEU A 117 -6.48 23.17 -9.67
CA LEU A 117 -7.91 22.92 -9.54
C LEU A 117 -8.53 23.86 -8.49
N ILE A 118 -9.84 23.77 -8.36
CA ILE A 118 -10.64 24.49 -7.37
C ILE A 118 -11.47 23.47 -6.60
N ASP A 119 -11.48 23.56 -5.27
CA ASP A 119 -12.29 22.69 -4.41
C ASP A 119 -13.78 23.10 -4.38
N GLN A 120 -14.61 22.31 -3.71
CA GLN A 120 -16.05 22.57 -3.60
C GLN A 120 -16.40 23.85 -2.83
N SER A 121 -15.45 24.43 -2.09
CA SER A 121 -15.63 25.69 -1.37
C SER A 121 -15.15 26.90 -2.18
N GLY A 122 -14.60 26.68 -3.38
CA GLY A 122 -14.03 27.73 -4.22
C GLY A 122 -12.57 28.05 -3.90
N ASN A 123 -11.89 27.29 -3.04
CA ASN A 123 -10.48 27.48 -2.75
C ASN A 123 -9.61 26.79 -3.79
N ARG A 124 -8.38 27.28 -3.93
CA ARG A 124 -7.37 26.63 -4.78
C ARG A 124 -7.03 25.24 -4.26
N PHE A 125 -6.95 24.27 -5.17
CA PHE A 125 -6.49 22.90 -4.92
C PHE A 125 -5.39 22.55 -5.93
N ASP A 126 -4.13 22.54 -5.45
CA ASP A 126 -2.93 22.37 -6.27
C ASP A 126 -1.92 21.40 -5.61
N ASN A 127 -0.76 21.18 -6.23
CA ASN A 127 0.30 20.31 -5.67
C ASN A 127 0.76 20.75 -4.26
N LYS A 128 0.61 22.02 -3.87
CA LYS A 128 0.99 22.49 -2.54
C LYS A 128 -0.03 22.05 -1.50
N THR A 129 -1.31 22.00 -1.86
CA THR A 129 -2.38 21.56 -0.94
C THR A 129 -2.29 20.08 -0.56
N ILE A 130 -1.71 19.27 -1.44
CA ILE A 130 -1.49 17.83 -1.22
C ILE A 130 -0.07 17.47 -0.75
N ALA A 131 0.83 18.46 -0.65
CA ALA A 131 2.21 18.20 -0.28
C ALA A 131 2.31 17.55 1.11
N GLY A 132 3.09 16.46 1.23
CA GLY A 132 3.28 15.74 2.48
C GLY A 132 2.12 14.83 2.88
N LYS A 133 1.13 14.61 2.00
CA LYS A 133 -0.02 13.74 2.24
C LYS A 133 -0.10 12.58 1.25
N ASP A 134 -0.47 11.41 1.73
CA ASP A 134 -0.84 10.29 0.86
C ASP A 134 -2.27 10.56 0.35
N VAL A 135 -2.48 10.59 -0.96
CA VAL A 135 -3.74 11.03 -1.56
C VAL A 135 -4.42 9.88 -2.30
N VAL A 136 -5.67 9.58 -1.93
CA VAL A 136 -6.58 8.73 -2.70
C VAL A 136 -7.37 9.64 -3.62
N VAL A 137 -7.19 9.52 -4.93
CA VAL A 137 -7.92 10.31 -5.92
C VAL A 137 -8.81 9.42 -6.78
N ALA A 138 -10.07 9.78 -6.96
CA ALA A 138 -10.96 9.08 -7.88
C ALA A 138 -11.56 10.02 -8.92
N ALA A 139 -11.73 9.50 -10.14
CA ALA A 139 -12.47 10.16 -11.20
C ALA A 139 -13.97 9.94 -10.97
N PHE A 140 -14.75 10.99 -11.10
CA PHE A 140 -16.21 10.92 -10.98
C PHE A 140 -16.87 12.06 -11.77
N ASN A 141 -18.20 12.05 -11.87
CA ASN A 141 -18.98 13.27 -12.10
C ASN A 141 -20.35 13.14 -11.42
N THR A 142 -20.99 14.26 -11.08
CA THR A 142 -22.23 14.22 -10.27
C THR A 142 -23.45 13.69 -11.02
N THR A 143 -23.36 13.60 -12.34
CA THR A 143 -24.43 13.11 -13.25
C THR A 143 -24.27 11.63 -13.61
N CYS A 144 -23.26 10.96 -13.06
CA CYS A 144 -22.96 9.57 -13.35
C CYS A 144 -23.80 8.65 -12.44
N HIS A 145 -24.53 7.74 -13.07
CA HIS A 145 -25.48 6.82 -12.46
C HIS A 145 -25.02 5.36 -12.56
N GLN A 146 -23.86 5.08 -13.15
CA GLN A 146 -23.31 3.72 -13.21
C GLN A 146 -22.27 3.48 -12.10
N THR A 147 -20.99 3.77 -12.36
CA THR A 147 -19.89 3.40 -11.46
C THR A 147 -19.57 4.44 -10.40
N CYS A 148 -19.77 5.73 -10.68
CA CYS A 148 -19.38 6.81 -9.78
C CYS A 148 -20.02 6.74 -8.39
N PRO A 149 -21.33 6.40 -8.24
CA PRO A 149 -21.91 6.20 -6.91
C PRO A 149 -21.24 5.07 -6.11
N LEU A 150 -20.63 4.08 -6.77
CA LEU A 150 -19.87 2.99 -6.13
C LEU A 150 -18.50 3.48 -5.64
N TYR A 151 -17.83 4.36 -6.38
CA TYR A 151 -16.61 5.03 -5.92
C TYR A 151 -16.87 5.95 -4.74
N THR A 152 -17.94 6.74 -4.81
CA THR A 152 -18.38 7.58 -3.70
C THR A 152 -18.76 6.74 -2.46
N ALA A 153 -19.37 5.56 -2.65
CA ALA A 153 -19.61 4.60 -1.57
C ALA A 153 -18.30 4.06 -0.96
N LEU A 154 -17.32 3.71 -1.79
CA LEU A 154 -15.98 3.31 -1.35
C LEU A 154 -15.31 4.42 -0.51
N PHE A 155 -15.42 5.69 -0.92
CA PHE A 155 -14.89 6.82 -0.17
C PHE A 155 -15.59 7.00 1.18
N ALA A 156 -16.91 6.81 1.23
CA ALA A 156 -17.66 6.81 2.48
C ALA A 156 -17.21 5.67 3.41
N GLN A 157 -16.91 4.48 2.87
CA GLN A 157 -16.35 3.36 3.62
C GLN A 157 -14.97 3.71 4.17
N LEU A 158 -14.07 4.24 3.34
CA LEU A 158 -12.73 4.70 3.74
C LEU A 158 -12.78 5.78 4.83
N GLN A 159 -13.69 6.75 4.72
CA GLN A 159 -13.89 7.78 5.74
C GLN A 159 -14.21 7.17 7.12
N ARG A 160 -15.00 6.10 7.18
CA ARG A 160 -15.35 5.41 8.43
C ARG A 160 -14.17 4.69 9.09
N GLN A 161 -13.11 4.40 8.34
CA GLN A 161 -11.91 3.71 8.83
C GLN A 161 -10.99 4.59 9.69
N LYS A 162 -11.34 5.87 9.89
CA LYS A 162 -10.55 6.84 10.67
C LYS A 162 -9.09 6.90 10.18
N LEU A 163 -8.94 7.16 8.88
CA LEU A 163 -7.63 7.27 8.24
C LEU A 163 -6.75 8.31 8.97
N PRO A 164 -5.42 8.13 8.97
CA PRO A 164 -4.50 9.10 9.53
C PRO A 164 -4.71 10.51 8.93
N PRO A 165 -4.46 11.60 9.67
CA PRO A 165 -4.55 12.97 9.13
C PRO A 165 -3.62 13.24 7.93
N SER A 166 -2.61 12.39 7.73
CA SER A 166 -1.71 12.42 6.57
C SER A 166 -2.35 11.84 5.30
N VAL A 167 -3.51 11.20 5.37
CA VAL A 167 -4.23 10.67 4.21
C VAL A 167 -5.34 11.64 3.80
N GLN A 168 -5.36 12.01 2.53
CA GLN A 168 -6.39 12.86 1.94
C GLN A 168 -7.21 12.09 0.90
N LEU A 169 -8.52 12.10 1.06
CA LEU A 169 -9.46 11.59 0.07
C LEU A 169 -9.88 12.74 -0.86
N VAL A 170 -9.85 12.51 -2.17
CA VAL A 170 -10.20 13.51 -3.18
C VAL A 170 -10.99 12.86 -4.31
N GLU A 171 -12.14 13.42 -4.68
CA GLU A 171 -12.83 13.08 -5.92
C GLU A 171 -12.71 14.27 -6.88
N VAL A 172 -12.16 14.06 -8.08
CA VAL A 172 -11.98 15.12 -9.08
C VAL A 172 -12.93 14.86 -10.25
N THR A 173 -13.67 15.88 -10.67
CA THR A 173 -14.68 15.69 -11.71
C THR A 173 -14.04 15.44 -13.08
N THR A 174 -14.73 14.69 -13.94
CA THR A 174 -14.46 14.56 -15.37
C THR A 174 -15.42 15.41 -16.22
N ASN A 175 -16.36 16.12 -15.60
CA ASN A 175 -17.39 16.94 -16.26
C ASN A 175 -17.33 18.40 -15.80
N SER A 176 -16.41 19.20 -16.35
CA SER A 176 -16.29 20.64 -16.06
C SER A 176 -17.53 21.47 -16.42
N ALA A 177 -18.39 20.98 -17.32
CA ALA A 177 -19.55 21.73 -17.79
C ALA A 177 -20.67 21.77 -16.73
N THR A 178 -20.80 20.71 -15.94
CA THR A 178 -21.86 20.56 -14.93
C THR A 178 -21.31 20.75 -13.52
N ASP A 179 -20.13 20.21 -13.23
CA ASP A 179 -19.61 20.10 -11.85
C ASP A 179 -18.86 21.36 -11.43
N THR A 180 -19.63 22.44 -11.25
CA THR A 180 -19.14 23.68 -10.63
C THR A 180 -18.91 23.48 -9.12
N PRO A 181 -18.09 24.33 -8.44
CA PRO A 181 -17.86 24.21 -7.00
C PRO A 181 -19.15 24.12 -6.16
N SER A 182 -20.18 24.90 -6.50
CA SER A 182 -21.46 24.89 -5.78
C SER A 182 -22.27 23.60 -5.99
N VAL A 183 -22.20 23.00 -7.18
CA VAL A 183 -22.77 21.67 -7.47
C VAL A 183 -22.06 20.62 -6.65
N LEU A 184 -20.72 20.62 -6.64
CA LEU A 184 -19.90 19.71 -5.86
C LEU A 184 -20.18 19.83 -4.35
N ALA A 185 -20.32 21.05 -3.82
CA ALA A 185 -20.66 21.28 -2.42
C ALA A 185 -22.06 20.73 -2.06
N THR A 186 -23.00 20.80 -3.00
CA THR A 186 -24.35 20.27 -2.80
C THR A 186 -24.35 18.74 -2.85
N TYR A 187 -23.63 18.17 -3.81
CA TYR A 187 -23.40 16.73 -3.89
C TYR A 187 -22.80 16.20 -2.58
N ALA A 188 -21.66 16.78 -2.14
CA ALA A 188 -20.99 16.40 -0.90
C ALA A 188 -21.92 16.40 0.33
N ARG A 189 -22.76 17.44 0.48
CA ARG A 189 -23.73 17.54 1.58
C ARG A 189 -24.80 16.45 1.52
N SER A 190 -25.29 16.12 0.32
CA SER A 190 -26.36 15.12 0.14
C SER A 190 -25.97 13.71 0.59
N ILE A 191 -24.67 13.40 0.52
CA ILE A 191 -24.10 12.09 0.86
C ILE A 191 -23.33 12.08 2.19
N GLY A 192 -23.26 13.21 2.89
CA GLY A 192 -22.51 13.34 4.15
C GLY A 192 -20.99 13.19 3.99
N ALA A 193 -20.45 13.55 2.83
CA ALA A 193 -19.02 13.47 2.56
C ALA A 193 -18.24 14.59 3.25
N SER A 194 -17.13 14.24 3.90
CA SER A 194 -16.19 15.21 4.48
C SER A 194 -14.87 15.32 3.72
N TRP A 195 -14.74 14.65 2.57
CA TRP A 195 -13.54 14.71 1.73
C TRP A 195 -13.60 15.84 0.69
N THR A 196 -12.50 16.04 -0.03
CA THR A 196 -12.37 17.10 -1.03
C THR A 196 -13.04 16.66 -2.34
N PHE A 197 -13.84 17.55 -2.92
CA PHE A 197 -14.30 17.43 -4.30
C PHE A 197 -13.69 18.58 -5.10
N ALA A 198 -13.06 18.29 -6.24
CA ALA A 198 -12.39 19.33 -7.02
C ALA A 198 -12.84 19.36 -8.49
N THR A 199 -12.75 20.55 -9.07
CA THR A 199 -13.11 20.86 -10.45
C THR A 199 -12.13 21.88 -11.05
N GLY A 200 -12.28 22.14 -12.35
CA GLY A 200 -11.46 23.08 -13.10
C GLY A 200 -12.04 23.35 -14.48
N SER A 201 -11.35 24.16 -15.28
CA SER A 201 -11.69 24.26 -16.71
C SER A 201 -11.42 22.93 -17.42
N SER A 202 -12.03 22.73 -18.59
CA SER A 202 -11.84 21.51 -19.38
C SER A 202 -10.36 21.25 -19.71
N ASP A 203 -9.57 22.29 -20.01
CA ASP A 203 -8.14 22.16 -20.28
C ASP A 203 -7.36 21.70 -19.04
N VAL A 204 -7.69 22.28 -17.87
CA VAL A 204 -7.05 21.92 -16.60
C VAL A 204 -7.40 20.48 -16.22
N LEU A 205 -8.67 20.07 -16.31
CA LEU A 205 -9.07 18.70 -16.01
C LEU A 205 -8.45 17.70 -16.98
N THR A 206 -8.38 18.03 -18.27
CA THR A 206 -7.72 17.17 -19.26
C THR A 206 -6.24 16.98 -18.92
N ALA A 207 -5.54 18.05 -18.55
CA ALA A 207 -4.14 17.98 -18.13
C ALA A 207 -3.96 17.19 -16.82
N PHE A 208 -4.86 17.37 -15.85
CA PHE A 208 -4.85 16.65 -14.57
C PHE A 208 -5.06 15.14 -14.76
N TRP A 209 -5.99 14.76 -15.63
CA TRP A 209 -6.39 13.36 -15.83
C TRP A 209 -5.50 12.57 -16.79
N LYS A 210 -4.73 13.26 -17.63
CA LYS A 210 -3.81 12.67 -18.60
C LYS A 210 -2.87 11.59 -18.04
N PRO A 211 -2.24 11.74 -16.86
CA PRO A 211 -1.34 10.71 -16.30
C PRO A 211 -2.03 9.39 -15.95
N PHE A 212 -3.36 9.42 -15.78
CA PHE A 212 -4.17 8.27 -15.39
C PHE A 212 -4.91 7.64 -16.58
N ASP A 213 -4.70 8.19 -17.79
CA ASP A 213 -5.44 7.82 -19.00
C ASP A 213 -6.96 7.95 -18.82
N VAL A 214 -7.39 8.98 -18.08
CA VAL A 214 -8.80 9.31 -17.88
C VAL A 214 -9.22 10.36 -18.89
N ALA A 215 -10.20 10.02 -19.73
CA ALA A 215 -10.84 10.98 -20.62
C ALA A 215 -11.94 11.74 -19.88
N LEU A 216 -12.13 13.01 -20.23
CA LEU A 216 -13.29 13.76 -19.76
C LEU A 216 -14.56 13.15 -20.36
N ALA A 217 -15.52 12.81 -19.49
CA ALA A 217 -16.76 12.18 -19.85
C ALA A 217 -17.91 12.88 -19.12
N SER A 218 -19.02 13.09 -19.83
CA SER A 218 -20.22 13.73 -19.30
C SER A 218 -21.40 12.75 -19.17
N GLY A 219 -21.11 11.46 -19.02
CA GLY A 219 -22.09 10.38 -18.96
C GLY A 219 -21.52 9.10 -18.35
N ASP A 220 -22.27 8.01 -18.44
CA ASP A 220 -21.99 6.76 -17.71
C ASP A 220 -20.87 5.91 -18.33
N THR A 221 -20.57 6.07 -19.62
CA THR A 221 -19.60 5.22 -20.34
C THR A 221 -18.17 5.74 -20.24
N HIS A 222 -17.37 5.18 -19.31
CA HIS A 222 -15.95 5.50 -19.20
C HIS A 222 -15.14 4.48 -18.37
N VAL A 223 -13.81 4.55 -18.48
CA VAL A 223 -12.88 3.80 -17.62
C VAL A 223 -12.87 4.44 -16.24
N SER A 224 -13.47 3.74 -15.28
CA SER A 224 -13.48 4.19 -13.89
C SER A 224 -12.09 4.02 -13.28
N THR A 225 -11.61 5.04 -12.56
CA THR A 225 -10.21 5.11 -12.11
C THR A 225 -10.10 5.64 -10.69
N LEU A 226 -9.38 4.92 -9.84
CA LEU A 226 -8.87 5.40 -8.55
C LEU A 226 -7.35 5.35 -8.60
N ALA A 227 -6.67 6.39 -8.16
CA ALA A 227 -5.23 6.41 -8.05
C ALA A 227 -4.78 6.76 -6.63
N LEU A 228 -3.60 6.28 -6.28
CA LEU A 228 -2.93 6.61 -5.04
C LEU A 228 -1.67 7.40 -5.34
N LEU A 229 -1.55 8.56 -4.71
CA LEU A 229 -0.35 9.37 -4.69
C LEU A 229 0.29 9.24 -3.31
N ASP A 230 1.61 9.10 -3.26
CA ASP A 230 2.32 9.19 -1.98
C ASP A 230 2.54 10.65 -1.56
N ARG A 231 2.90 10.81 -0.28
CA ARG A 231 3.29 12.08 0.35
C ARG A 231 4.43 12.84 -0.33
N HIS A 232 5.17 12.19 -1.22
CA HIS A 232 6.27 12.79 -1.95
C HIS A 232 5.84 13.33 -3.33
N GLY A 233 4.57 13.14 -3.71
CA GLY A 233 3.98 13.64 -4.95
C GLY A 233 4.09 12.68 -6.13
N TYR A 234 4.30 11.38 -5.88
CA TYR A 234 4.35 10.36 -6.93
C TYR A 234 3.07 9.56 -6.98
N ILE A 235 2.56 9.33 -8.19
CA ILE A 235 1.53 8.33 -8.47
C ILE A 235 2.15 6.96 -8.25
N ARG A 236 1.54 6.17 -7.38
CA ARG A 236 2.03 4.86 -6.94
C ARG A 236 1.23 3.71 -7.50
N LEU A 237 -0.09 3.89 -7.60
CA LEU A 237 -1.04 2.85 -7.96
C LEU A 237 -2.23 3.45 -8.69
N VAL A 238 -2.77 2.67 -9.62
CA VAL A 238 -4.01 2.98 -10.33
C VAL A 238 -4.87 1.72 -10.32
N TYR A 239 -6.05 1.81 -9.72
CA TYR A 239 -7.11 0.83 -9.81
C TYR A 239 -8.04 1.23 -10.96
N ARG A 240 -8.38 0.24 -11.80
CA ARG A 240 -9.36 0.38 -12.87
C ARG A 240 -10.53 -0.56 -12.61
N GLY A 241 -11.67 -0.23 -13.20
CA GLY A 241 -12.88 -1.04 -13.09
C GLY A 241 -13.75 -0.63 -11.91
N VAL A 242 -14.56 -1.54 -11.38
CA VAL A 242 -15.58 -1.25 -10.38
C VAL A 242 -15.13 -1.71 -8.98
N PRO A 243 -15.18 -0.85 -7.95
CA PRO A 243 -14.90 -1.28 -6.59
C PRO A 243 -16.02 -2.16 -6.03
N GLY A 244 -15.65 -3.23 -5.34
CA GLY A 244 -16.53 -4.02 -4.50
C GLY A 244 -16.86 -3.26 -3.21
N VAL A 245 -18.07 -2.70 -3.15
CA VAL A 245 -18.59 -1.99 -1.97
C VAL A 245 -19.57 -2.83 -1.13
N GLY A 246 -19.88 -4.05 -1.57
CA GLY A 246 -20.78 -4.97 -0.88
C GLY A 246 -22.15 -4.35 -0.60
N HIS A 247 -22.73 -4.67 0.56
CA HIS A 247 -24.02 -4.13 1.00
C HIS A 247 -23.90 -2.83 1.81
N ASP A 248 -22.68 -2.36 2.06
CA ASP A 248 -22.40 -1.17 2.88
C ASP A 248 -22.38 0.10 2.02
N ILE A 249 -23.48 0.35 1.32
CA ILE A 249 -23.71 1.50 0.45
C ILE A 249 -24.89 2.34 0.99
N ALA A 250 -24.73 3.66 1.02
CA ALA A 250 -25.77 4.55 1.52
C ALA A 250 -27.03 4.46 0.63
N PRO A 251 -28.25 4.39 1.20
CA PRO A 251 -29.48 4.32 0.41
C PRO A 251 -29.61 5.43 -0.63
N ALA A 252 -29.15 6.64 -0.30
CA ALA A 252 -29.13 7.78 -1.23
C ALA A 252 -28.32 7.50 -2.51
N LEU A 253 -27.20 6.78 -2.41
CA LEU A 253 -26.39 6.39 -3.57
C LEU A 253 -27.03 5.24 -4.35
N VAL A 254 -27.68 4.29 -3.66
CA VAL A 254 -28.41 3.20 -4.33
C VAL A 254 -29.54 3.75 -5.19
N THR A 255 -30.28 4.75 -4.69
CA THR A 255 -31.40 5.35 -5.44
C THR A 255 -30.96 6.16 -6.66
N THR A 256 -29.68 6.51 -6.78
CA THR A 256 -29.16 7.21 -7.96
C THR A 256 -28.57 6.26 -9.00
N LEU A 257 -28.53 4.94 -8.75
CA LEU A 257 -27.99 3.99 -9.71
C LEU A 257 -28.97 3.74 -10.87
N SER A 258 -28.43 3.68 -12.07
CA SER A 258 -29.07 3.15 -13.27
C SER A 258 -29.23 1.62 -13.18
N VAL A 259 -29.89 1.00 -14.17
CA VAL A 259 -30.00 -0.47 -14.25
C VAL A 259 -28.62 -1.11 -14.34
N GLU A 260 -27.74 -0.51 -15.14
CA GLU A 260 -26.34 -0.92 -15.30
C GLU A 260 -25.58 -0.72 -13.99
N GLY A 261 -25.77 0.40 -13.29
CA GLY A 261 -25.16 0.64 -11.97
C GLY A 261 -25.59 -0.38 -10.91
N LEU A 262 -26.87 -0.78 -10.92
CA LEU A 262 -27.37 -1.84 -10.04
C LEU A 262 -26.78 -3.21 -10.39
N HIS A 263 -26.54 -3.49 -11.68
CA HIS A 263 -25.86 -4.69 -12.12
C HIS A 263 -24.40 -4.71 -11.65
N GLU A 264 -23.68 -3.59 -11.75
CA GLU A 264 -22.31 -3.46 -11.24
C GLU A 264 -22.24 -3.64 -9.71
N LEU A 265 -23.21 -3.08 -8.97
CA LEU A 265 -23.30 -3.31 -7.53
C LEU A 265 -23.51 -4.79 -7.20
N ALA A 266 -24.36 -5.48 -7.98
CA ALA A 266 -24.67 -6.89 -7.79
C ALA A 266 -23.54 -7.84 -8.21
N SER A 267 -22.65 -7.43 -9.12
CA SER A 267 -21.51 -8.23 -9.56
C SER A 267 -20.46 -8.42 -8.47
N GLY A 268 -20.41 -7.51 -7.49
CA GLY A 268 -19.41 -7.50 -6.42
C GLY A 268 -18.11 -6.77 -6.80
N GLY A 269 -18.07 -6.12 -7.96
CA GLY A 269 -16.91 -5.38 -8.45
C GLY A 269 -15.78 -6.27 -9.01
N ASP A 270 -14.68 -5.63 -9.40
CA ASP A 270 -13.55 -6.26 -10.12
C ASP A 270 -12.45 -6.79 -9.19
N GLY A 271 -12.82 -7.26 -8.00
CA GLY A 271 -11.89 -7.90 -7.06
C GLY A 271 -11.04 -6.93 -6.21
N TRP A 272 -11.41 -5.65 -6.15
CA TRP A 272 -10.79 -4.65 -5.26
C TRP A 272 -11.85 -3.75 -4.62
N GLY A 273 -11.56 -3.16 -3.46
CA GLY A 273 -12.47 -2.34 -2.65
C GLY A 273 -11.74 -1.72 -1.45
N THR A 274 -12.45 -1.44 -0.35
CA THR A 274 -11.85 -0.77 0.82
C THR A 274 -10.61 -1.50 1.37
N PRO A 275 -10.61 -2.84 1.57
CA PRO A 275 -9.45 -3.54 2.12
C PRO A 275 -8.19 -3.35 1.27
N GLN A 276 -8.32 -3.42 -0.06
CA GLN A 276 -7.19 -3.28 -0.99
C GLN A 276 -6.65 -1.85 -1.00
N VAL A 277 -7.53 -0.84 -0.96
CA VAL A 277 -7.09 0.56 -0.90
C VAL A 277 -6.40 0.87 0.43
N LEU A 278 -6.91 0.34 1.55
CA LEU A 278 -6.25 0.47 2.86
C LEU A 278 -4.88 -0.20 2.86
N GLN A 279 -4.78 -1.42 2.33
CA GLN A 279 -3.51 -2.13 2.24
C GLN A 279 -2.49 -1.33 1.43
N SER A 280 -2.90 -0.81 0.29
CA SER A 280 -2.05 0.02 -0.57
C SER A 280 -1.64 1.34 0.08
N LEU A 281 -2.55 1.98 0.83
CA LEU A 281 -2.21 3.16 1.63
C LEU A 281 -1.14 2.84 2.67
N LEU A 282 -1.20 1.67 3.32
CA LEU A 282 -0.16 1.20 4.23
C LEU A 282 1.15 0.93 3.49
N THR A 283 1.10 0.34 2.29
CA THR A 283 2.29 0.10 1.48
C THR A 283 3.01 1.39 1.11
N ILE A 284 2.29 2.39 0.58
CA ILE A 284 2.89 3.64 0.09
C ILE A 284 3.30 4.59 1.20
N SER A 285 2.62 4.53 2.35
CA SER A 285 3.04 5.26 3.54
C SER A 285 4.41 4.80 4.05
N GLY A 286 4.88 3.64 3.56
CA GLY A 286 5.98 2.87 4.12
C GLY A 286 5.57 2.31 5.48
N PRO A 287 6.38 1.40 6.07
CA PRO A 287 6.30 1.23 7.50
C PRO A 287 6.57 2.60 8.10
N GLU A 288 5.56 3.19 8.75
CA GLU A 288 5.87 4.00 9.93
C GLU A 288 6.67 3.03 10.78
N LEU A 289 8.00 3.21 10.82
CA LEU A 289 8.91 2.34 11.58
C LEU A 289 8.18 2.15 12.90
N PRO A 290 7.62 0.94 13.18
CA PRO A 290 6.97 0.76 14.47
C PRO A 290 8.05 1.18 15.44
N PRO A 291 7.79 2.14 16.35
CA PRO A 291 8.82 2.61 17.28
C PRO A 291 9.42 1.34 17.80
N ALA A 292 10.69 1.10 17.45
CA ALA A 292 11.31 -0.22 17.54
C ALA A 292 10.83 -0.76 18.87
N ALA A 293 9.94 -1.76 18.87
CA ALA A 293 9.29 -2.17 20.11
C ALA A 293 10.47 -2.32 21.06
N ALA A 294 10.55 -1.48 22.10
CA ALA A 294 11.85 -1.14 22.69
C ALA A 294 12.53 -2.36 23.36
N SER A 295 11.89 -3.53 23.25
CA SER A 295 12.23 -4.86 23.69
C SER A 295 12.28 -5.95 22.60
N GLY A 296 11.94 -5.69 21.32
CA GLY A 296 11.81 -6.74 20.29
C GLY A 296 10.58 -7.65 20.45
N ALA A 297 9.66 -7.34 21.35
CA ALA A 297 8.46 -8.14 21.62
C ALA A 297 7.39 -8.05 20.50
N ALA A 298 6.68 -9.15 20.27
CA ALA A 298 5.55 -9.22 19.36
C ALA A 298 4.35 -8.42 19.92
N PRO A 299 3.73 -7.53 19.13
CA PRO A 299 2.57 -6.75 19.58
C PRO A 299 1.42 -7.63 20.07
N ALA A 300 0.85 -7.29 21.22
CA ALA A 300 -0.28 -8.04 21.78
C ALA A 300 -1.53 -7.90 20.89
N PHE A 301 -2.27 -9.00 20.73
CA PHE A 301 -3.57 -9.00 20.07
C PHE A 301 -4.54 -9.95 20.75
N THR A 302 -5.83 -9.75 20.49
CA THR A 302 -6.90 -10.72 20.77
C THR A 302 -7.92 -10.66 19.64
N LEU A 303 -8.01 -11.74 18.87
CA LEU A 303 -8.85 -11.83 17.68
C LEU A 303 -9.87 -12.95 17.80
N ALA A 304 -10.99 -12.82 17.09
CA ALA A 304 -11.92 -13.92 16.88
C ALA A 304 -11.38 -14.84 15.78
N SER A 305 -11.50 -16.15 15.95
CA SER A 305 -11.19 -17.13 14.93
C SER A 305 -12.41 -17.55 14.12
N THR A 306 -12.19 -18.13 12.94
CA THR A 306 -13.25 -18.62 12.05
C THR A 306 -14.10 -19.75 12.65
N ASP A 307 -13.63 -20.41 13.71
CA ASP A 307 -14.38 -21.41 14.49
C ASP A 307 -15.11 -20.80 15.72
N GLY A 308 -15.11 -19.47 15.86
CA GLY A 308 -15.83 -18.73 16.89
C GLY A 308 -15.10 -18.59 18.23
N ARG A 309 -13.85 -19.07 18.34
CA ARG A 309 -13.03 -18.89 19.56
C ARG A 309 -12.42 -17.49 19.61
N ARG A 310 -12.02 -17.05 20.80
CA ARG A 310 -11.13 -15.89 20.96
C ARG A 310 -9.72 -16.38 21.25
N VAL A 311 -8.76 -15.86 20.51
CA VAL A 311 -7.35 -16.23 20.60
C VAL A 311 -6.53 -14.98 20.89
N SER A 312 -5.75 -15.01 21.96
CA SER A 312 -4.81 -13.95 22.31
C SER A 312 -3.38 -14.39 22.07
N LEU A 313 -2.48 -13.44 21.75
CA LEU A 313 -1.05 -13.73 21.64
C LEU A 313 -0.53 -14.43 22.90
N SER A 314 -0.88 -13.93 24.08
CA SER A 314 -0.46 -14.49 25.37
C SER A 314 -0.85 -15.96 25.57
N GLY A 315 -1.97 -16.40 24.99
CA GLY A 315 -2.40 -17.80 25.03
C GLY A 315 -1.68 -18.71 24.03
N LEU A 316 -0.96 -18.13 23.07
CA LEU A 316 -0.17 -18.84 22.06
C LEU A 316 1.32 -18.96 22.44
N LEU A 317 1.82 -18.07 23.31
CA LEU A 317 3.20 -18.06 23.78
C LEU A 317 3.58 -19.35 24.54
N GLY A 318 4.89 -19.56 24.73
CA GLY A 318 5.47 -20.79 25.27
C GLY A 318 5.87 -21.80 24.20
N ARG A 319 5.55 -21.55 22.93
CA ARG A 319 6.06 -22.26 21.75
C ARG A 319 6.39 -21.26 20.66
N PRO A 320 7.32 -21.58 19.73
CA PRO A 320 7.56 -20.72 18.60
C PRO A 320 6.31 -20.56 17.73
N LEU A 321 6.10 -19.37 17.17
CA LEU A 321 4.97 -19.05 16.30
C LEU A 321 5.45 -18.65 14.92
N VAL A 322 4.73 -19.09 13.89
CA VAL A 322 4.78 -18.57 12.54
C VAL A 322 3.45 -17.87 12.29
N ILE A 323 3.44 -16.54 12.37
CA ILE A 323 2.24 -15.72 12.18
C ILE A 323 2.22 -15.26 10.74
N ASN A 324 1.28 -15.76 9.94
CA ASN A 324 1.13 -15.41 8.53
C ASN A 324 -0.08 -14.49 8.34
N PHE A 325 0.17 -13.29 7.84
CA PHE A 325 -0.83 -12.29 7.49
C PHE A 325 -1.19 -12.45 6.02
N TRP A 326 -2.49 -12.60 5.72
CA TRP A 326 -2.96 -12.96 4.39
C TRP A 326 -4.37 -12.41 4.09
N ALA A 327 -4.75 -12.44 2.81
CA ALA A 327 -6.12 -12.16 2.38
C ALA A 327 -6.51 -12.99 1.14
N THR A 328 -7.80 -13.21 0.91
CA THR A 328 -8.30 -14.08 -0.17
C THR A 328 -7.93 -13.63 -1.59
N TYR A 329 -7.76 -12.32 -1.77
CA TYR A 329 -7.38 -11.70 -3.05
C TYR A 329 -5.86 -11.72 -3.30
N CYS A 330 -5.06 -12.07 -2.29
CA CYS A 330 -3.61 -12.08 -2.38
C CYS A 330 -3.11 -13.34 -3.11
N ALA A 331 -2.75 -13.21 -4.39
CA ALA A 331 -2.24 -14.32 -5.19
C ALA A 331 -0.98 -15.00 -4.61
N PRO A 332 0.02 -14.28 -4.08
CA PRO A 332 1.18 -14.93 -3.46
C PRO A 332 0.81 -15.66 -2.15
N CYS A 333 -0.13 -15.13 -1.36
CA CYS A 333 -0.66 -15.81 -0.17
C CYS A 333 -1.29 -17.16 -0.52
N ARG A 334 -2.06 -17.21 -1.62
CA ARG A 334 -2.63 -18.45 -2.15
C ARG A 334 -1.55 -19.50 -2.44
N ALA A 335 -0.41 -19.08 -2.99
CA ALA A 335 0.66 -19.97 -3.40
C ALA A 335 1.43 -20.58 -2.22
N GLU A 336 1.64 -19.82 -1.13
CA GLU A 336 2.42 -20.30 0.02
C GLU A 336 1.62 -21.08 1.07
N MET A 337 0.30 -20.89 1.15
CA MET A 337 -0.54 -21.47 2.21
C MET A 337 -0.51 -23.00 2.31
N PRO A 338 -0.61 -23.76 1.21
CA PRO A 338 -0.50 -25.22 1.29
C PRO A 338 0.85 -25.67 1.87
N MET A 339 1.93 -24.95 1.53
CA MET A 339 3.29 -25.21 2.03
C MET A 339 3.39 -24.90 3.53
N LEU A 340 2.88 -23.74 3.98
CA LEU A 340 2.83 -23.37 5.39
C LEU A 340 2.08 -24.41 6.23
N GLN A 341 0.90 -24.84 5.78
CA GLN A 341 0.14 -25.89 6.45
C GLN A 341 0.94 -27.20 6.52
N SER A 342 1.52 -27.64 5.41
CA SER A 342 2.25 -28.90 5.34
C SER A 342 3.47 -28.91 6.26
N LYS A 343 4.19 -27.79 6.34
CA LYS A 343 5.48 -27.70 7.05
C LYS A 343 5.34 -27.29 8.51
N VAL A 344 4.39 -26.43 8.84
CA VAL A 344 4.22 -25.91 10.21
C VAL A 344 2.96 -26.48 10.86
N GLY A 345 1.86 -26.56 10.11
CA GLY A 345 0.55 -26.99 10.61
C GLY A 345 0.49 -28.38 11.23
N GLY A 346 1.41 -29.28 10.84
CA GLY A 346 1.51 -30.65 11.35
C GLY A 346 2.73 -30.93 12.24
N GLN A 347 3.57 -29.94 12.54
CA GLN A 347 4.82 -30.14 13.28
C GLN A 347 4.76 -29.62 14.72
N SER A 348 5.55 -30.23 15.62
CA SER A 348 5.62 -29.83 17.03
C SER A 348 6.50 -28.61 17.29
N THR A 349 7.36 -28.25 16.33
CA THR A 349 8.43 -27.24 16.45
C THR A 349 7.92 -25.80 16.50
N ALA A 350 6.84 -25.47 15.80
CA ALA A 350 6.20 -24.16 15.84
C ALA A 350 4.68 -24.27 15.64
N GLN A 351 3.94 -23.23 16.05
CA GLN A 351 2.51 -23.11 15.79
C GLN A 351 2.29 -22.16 14.62
N LEU A 352 1.48 -22.59 13.65
CA LEU A 352 1.03 -21.72 12.56
C LEU A 352 -0.18 -20.92 13.02
N VAL A 353 -0.11 -19.60 12.87
CA VAL A 353 -1.19 -18.66 13.18
C VAL A 353 -1.52 -17.93 11.89
N LEU A 354 -2.68 -18.23 11.30
CA LEU A 354 -3.16 -17.57 10.09
C LEU A 354 -3.99 -16.36 10.49
N VAL A 355 -3.54 -15.15 10.18
CA VAL A 355 -4.25 -13.89 10.44
C VAL A 355 -4.78 -13.36 9.10
N ASN A 356 -6.10 -13.34 8.96
CA ASN A 356 -6.78 -12.83 7.79
C ASN A 356 -7.02 -11.32 7.93
N GLU A 357 -6.58 -10.56 6.93
CA GLU A 357 -6.64 -9.10 6.90
C GLU A 357 -7.90 -8.63 6.14
N GLY A 358 -8.96 -8.33 6.89
CA GLY A 358 -10.15 -7.64 6.38
C GLY A 358 -11.18 -8.46 5.59
N ASP A 359 -10.98 -9.76 5.34
CA ASP A 359 -12.05 -10.58 4.74
C ASP A 359 -13.13 -10.92 5.77
N SER A 360 -14.35 -11.21 5.30
CA SER A 360 -15.39 -11.79 6.14
C SER A 360 -15.04 -13.23 6.53
N ALA A 361 -15.54 -13.67 7.70
CA ALA A 361 -15.32 -15.05 8.17
C ALA A 361 -15.71 -16.11 7.14
N SER A 362 -16.86 -15.95 6.47
CA SER A 362 -17.33 -16.90 5.44
C SER A 362 -16.42 -16.92 4.21
N THR A 363 -15.92 -15.75 3.80
CA THR A 363 -14.99 -15.62 2.67
C THR A 363 -13.65 -16.29 2.98
N ALA A 364 -13.10 -16.03 4.16
CA ALA A 364 -11.88 -16.68 4.63
C ALA A 364 -12.03 -18.22 4.72
N ILE A 365 -13.13 -18.71 5.30
CA ILE A 365 -13.42 -20.16 5.41
C ILE A 365 -13.50 -20.82 4.03
N ALA A 366 -14.24 -20.22 3.10
CA ALA A 366 -14.41 -20.76 1.76
C ALA A 366 -13.07 -20.82 1.02
N PHE A 367 -12.26 -19.78 1.15
CA PHE A 367 -10.93 -19.72 0.53
C PHE A 367 -9.97 -20.76 1.11
N LEU A 368 -9.85 -20.87 2.43
CA LEU A 368 -8.99 -21.88 3.06
C LEU A 368 -9.42 -23.29 2.66
N SER A 369 -10.73 -23.55 2.64
CA SER A 369 -11.28 -24.82 2.18
C SER A 369 -10.91 -25.13 0.72
N SER A 370 -10.92 -24.12 -0.15
CA SER A 370 -10.51 -24.28 -1.56
C SER A 370 -9.03 -24.65 -1.73
N LEU A 371 -8.20 -24.33 -0.74
CA LEU A 371 -6.76 -24.65 -0.71
C LEU A 371 -6.45 -25.92 0.08
N GLY A 372 -7.47 -26.59 0.63
CA GLY A 372 -7.30 -27.72 1.54
C GLY A 372 -6.62 -27.32 2.85
N VAL A 373 -6.71 -26.04 3.26
CA VAL A 373 -6.19 -25.55 4.53
C VAL A 373 -7.27 -25.69 5.61
N HIS A 374 -6.96 -26.44 6.67
CA HIS A 374 -7.93 -26.83 7.69
C HIS A 374 -7.77 -26.07 9.02
N GLN A 375 -6.73 -25.26 9.15
CA GLN A 375 -6.49 -24.48 10.36
C GLN A 375 -7.44 -23.29 10.43
N PRO A 376 -8.04 -23.00 11.60
CA PRO A 376 -8.81 -21.78 11.79
C PRO A 376 -7.94 -20.54 11.58
N ALA A 377 -8.48 -19.56 10.87
CA ALA A 377 -7.85 -18.24 10.77
C ALA A 377 -8.38 -17.31 11.87
N LEU A 378 -7.52 -16.42 12.33
CA LEU A 378 -7.88 -15.26 13.13
C LEU A 378 -8.31 -14.12 12.20
N LEU A 379 -9.35 -13.38 12.58
CA LEU A 379 -9.93 -12.32 11.75
C LEU A 379 -9.49 -10.95 12.25
N ASP A 380 -8.59 -10.29 11.52
CA ASP A 380 -8.19 -8.90 11.76
C ASP A 380 -9.04 -7.95 10.89
N SER A 381 -10.31 -7.81 11.27
CA SER A 381 -11.30 -7.10 10.44
C SER A 381 -11.05 -5.59 10.31
N ASP A 382 -10.31 -4.97 11.23
CA ASP A 382 -9.96 -3.54 11.23
C ASP A 382 -8.49 -3.27 10.88
N LEU A 383 -7.76 -4.30 10.47
CA LEU A 383 -6.34 -4.26 10.08
C LEU A 383 -5.43 -3.72 11.19
N ALA A 384 -5.88 -3.73 12.45
CA ALA A 384 -5.12 -3.15 13.55
C ALA A 384 -3.93 -4.03 13.94
N VAL A 385 -4.11 -5.35 13.91
CA VAL A 385 -3.05 -6.31 14.24
C VAL A 385 -2.02 -6.35 13.12
N GLY A 386 -2.44 -6.46 11.87
CA GLY A 386 -1.56 -6.34 10.71
C GLY A 386 -0.71 -5.08 10.79
N ARG A 387 -1.32 -3.91 11.00
CA ARG A 387 -0.58 -2.65 11.19
C ARG A 387 0.44 -2.71 12.33
N ALA A 388 0.06 -3.22 13.50
CA ALA A 388 0.97 -3.33 14.63
C ALA A 388 2.19 -4.21 14.33
N TYR A 389 2.01 -5.26 13.52
CA TYR A 389 3.08 -6.16 13.07
C TYR A 389 3.87 -5.64 11.85
N GLY A 390 3.46 -4.51 11.27
CA GLY A 390 4.07 -3.93 10.08
C GLY A 390 3.63 -4.60 8.78
N ALA A 391 2.41 -5.15 8.74
CA ALA A 391 1.78 -5.76 7.58
C ALA A 391 1.43 -4.73 6.49
N VAL A 392 2.45 -4.08 5.91
CA VAL A 392 2.27 -3.03 4.89
C VAL A 392 2.06 -3.59 3.48
N GLY A 393 2.21 -4.91 3.29
CA GLY A 393 1.85 -5.65 2.09
C GLY A 393 1.60 -7.12 2.44
N LEU A 394 0.95 -7.89 1.58
CA LEU A 394 0.65 -9.30 1.84
C LEU A 394 1.31 -10.21 0.80
N PRO A 395 1.75 -11.42 1.19
CA PRO A 395 1.78 -11.91 2.57
C PRO A 395 2.90 -11.29 3.39
N ILE A 396 2.73 -11.30 4.72
CA ILE A 396 3.82 -11.10 5.67
C ILE A 396 3.82 -12.28 6.64
N THR A 397 4.99 -12.87 6.86
CA THR A 397 5.18 -13.93 7.84
C THR A 397 6.11 -13.46 8.95
N VAL A 398 5.67 -13.54 10.20
CA VAL A 398 6.44 -13.14 11.38
C VAL A 398 6.77 -14.37 12.21
N PHE A 399 8.05 -14.50 12.52
CA PHE A 399 8.60 -15.59 13.33
C PHE A 399 8.77 -15.11 14.76
N VAL A 400 8.07 -15.73 15.70
CA VAL A 400 8.04 -15.33 17.12
C VAL A 400 8.60 -16.46 17.98
N ARG A 401 9.50 -16.13 18.90
CA ARG A 401 10.08 -17.05 19.88
C ARG A 401 9.08 -17.41 20.99
N PRO A 402 9.32 -18.49 21.75
CA PRO A 402 8.46 -18.89 22.88
C PRO A 402 8.24 -17.80 23.93
N ASP A 403 9.21 -16.90 24.12
CA ASP A 403 9.14 -15.78 25.07
C ASP A 403 8.34 -14.57 24.55
N GLY A 404 7.85 -14.64 23.32
CA GLY A 404 7.10 -13.57 22.66
C GLY A 404 7.96 -12.52 21.97
N SER A 405 9.28 -12.71 21.85
CA SER A 405 10.13 -11.85 21.02
C SER A 405 10.05 -12.21 19.53
N ILE A 406 10.08 -11.21 18.66
CA ILE A 406 10.15 -11.40 17.20
C ILE A 406 11.59 -11.78 16.84
N ASP A 407 11.76 -12.92 16.16
CA ASP A 407 13.04 -13.35 15.60
C ASP A 407 13.28 -12.79 14.20
N ALA A 408 12.29 -12.95 13.33
CA ALA A 408 12.39 -12.57 11.93
C ALA A 408 11.03 -12.16 11.36
N ARG A 409 11.10 -11.45 10.23
CA ARG A 409 9.94 -11.09 9.41
C ARG A 409 10.29 -11.38 7.96
N GLN A 410 9.41 -12.11 7.27
CA GLN A 410 9.42 -12.26 5.83
C GLN A 410 8.31 -11.38 5.26
N ILE A 411 8.66 -10.51 4.33
CA ILE A 411 7.71 -9.76 3.51
C ILE A 411 7.64 -10.43 2.14
N GLY A 412 6.45 -10.52 1.57
CA GLY A 412 6.21 -11.20 0.31
C GLY A 412 6.16 -12.73 0.47
N GLN A 413 6.00 -13.41 -0.66
CA GLN A 413 5.80 -14.87 -0.68
C GLN A 413 6.99 -15.59 -0.01
N LEU A 414 6.68 -16.41 0.98
CA LEU A 414 7.64 -17.28 1.65
C LEU A 414 7.80 -18.59 0.87
N ASP A 415 9.06 -18.91 0.52
CA ASP A 415 9.39 -20.23 -0.02
C ASP A 415 9.79 -21.22 1.08
N GLU A 416 9.81 -22.51 0.74
CA GLU A 416 10.12 -23.58 1.69
C GLU A 416 11.54 -23.46 2.26
N ARG A 417 12.51 -23.01 1.47
CA ARG A 417 13.91 -22.91 1.91
C ARG A 417 14.06 -21.83 2.98
N ALA A 418 13.45 -20.67 2.76
CA ALA A 418 13.39 -19.58 3.72
C ALA A 418 12.65 -20.02 4.99
N LEU A 419 11.50 -20.68 4.85
CA LEU A 419 10.74 -21.19 5.99
C LEU A 419 11.59 -22.14 6.85
N VAL A 420 12.26 -23.13 6.25
CA VAL A 420 13.10 -24.09 6.98
C VAL A 420 14.28 -23.40 7.66
N ALA A 421 14.89 -22.41 7.02
CA ALA A 421 15.99 -21.64 7.60
C ALA A 421 15.54 -20.88 8.86
N GLU A 422 14.38 -20.21 8.83
CA GLU A 422 13.87 -19.47 9.98
C GLU A 422 13.38 -20.41 11.10
N LEU A 423 12.69 -21.52 10.76
CA LEU A 423 12.28 -22.53 11.75
C LEU A 423 13.47 -23.14 12.50
N SER A 424 14.61 -23.30 11.82
CA SER A 424 15.83 -23.82 12.45
C SER A 424 16.36 -22.87 13.53
N LYS A 425 16.25 -21.55 13.33
CA LYS A 425 16.66 -20.53 14.32
C LYS A 425 15.73 -20.50 15.53
N LEU A 426 14.43 -20.64 15.29
CA LEU A 426 13.40 -20.68 16.35
C LEU A 426 13.53 -21.91 17.27
N SER A 427 14.10 -22.99 16.74
CA SER A 427 14.29 -24.27 17.44
C SER A 427 15.60 -24.32 18.26
N GLY A 428 16.37 -23.22 18.30
CA GLY A 428 17.72 -23.11 18.86
C GLY A 428 18.03 -24.06 20.02
N GLN A 429 18.59 -25.22 19.64
CA GLN A 429 20.01 -25.49 19.84
C GLN A 429 20.78 -25.05 18.60
#